data_AF-A0A838KLI2-F1
#
_entry.id   AF-A0A838KLI2-F1
#
_cell.length_a   1.000
_cell.length_b   1.000
_cell.length_c   1.000
_cell.angle_alpha   90.00
_cell.angle_beta   90.00
_cell.angle_gamma   90.00
#
_symmetry.space_group_name_H-M   'P 1'
#
loop_
_entity.id
_entity.type
_entity.pdbx_description
1 polymer ?
#
loop_
_entity_poly.entity_id
_entity_poly.type
_entity_poly.pdbx_seq_one_letter_code
_entity_poly.pdbx_strand_id
1 'polypeptide(L)'
;MTNGPFPSSSPPAYPPTPPAAGPQRGGRVVGVALLVGALAGAVTGAGGAAVLQDHHALTVAQAAVPDKNPALDTQPVAAPATDGSTEAAAAAALPSVVKIYASGAQQSGSGSGIVLTDNGEILTNNHVVELAADGGKL
;
A
#
# COMPACT_ATOMS: atom_id res chain seq x y z
N MET A 1 -71.06 33.13 -11.31
CA MET A 1 -70.21 34.31 -11.04
C MET A 1 -68.86 34.04 -11.70
N THR A 2 -68.54 34.81 -12.73
CA THR A 2 -67.33 34.69 -13.56
C THR A 2 -66.19 35.46 -12.90
N ASN A 3 -65.10 34.80 -12.52
CA ASN A 3 -63.89 35.46 -12.03
C ASN A 3 -62.82 35.35 -13.13
N GLY A 4 -62.52 36.48 -13.77
CA GLY A 4 -61.46 36.60 -14.79
C GLY A 4 -60.05 36.54 -14.20
N PRO A 5 -59.01 36.41 -15.04
CA PRO A 5 -57.63 36.27 -14.60
C PRO A 5 -57.07 37.60 -14.06
N PHE A 6 -56.33 37.52 -12.95
CA PHE A 6 -55.58 38.65 -12.39
C PHE A 6 -54.35 38.99 -13.26
N PRO A 7 -53.96 40.27 -13.41
CA PRO A 7 -52.75 40.65 -14.14
C PRO A 7 -51.49 40.37 -13.31
N SER A 8 -50.47 39.77 -13.93
CA SER A 8 -49.14 39.61 -13.35
C SER A 8 -48.34 40.90 -13.51
N SER A 9 -47.94 41.54 -12.41
CA SER A 9 -46.98 42.64 -12.40
C SER A 9 -45.55 42.09 -12.25
N SER A 10 -44.66 42.44 -13.18
CA SER A 10 -43.23 42.12 -13.08
C SER A 10 -42.51 43.15 -12.21
N PRO A 11 -41.58 42.74 -11.31
CA PRO A 11 -40.80 43.68 -10.51
C PRO A 11 -39.74 44.41 -11.36
N PRO A 12 -39.34 45.64 -10.96
CA PRO A 12 -38.32 46.40 -11.69
C PRO A 12 -36.93 45.75 -11.56
N ALA A 13 -36.18 45.74 -12.66
CA ALA A 13 -34.80 45.28 -12.69
C ALA A 13 -33.85 46.34 -12.10
N TYR A 14 -33.05 45.96 -11.10
CA TYR A 14 -31.96 46.78 -10.57
C TYR A 14 -30.68 46.57 -11.38
N PRO A 15 -29.91 47.62 -11.72
CA PRO A 15 -28.58 47.44 -12.30
C PRO A 15 -27.60 46.89 -11.24
N PRO A 16 -26.63 46.04 -11.62
CA PRO A 16 -25.65 45.53 -10.68
C PRO A 16 -24.67 46.63 -10.24
N THR A 17 -24.50 46.76 -8.93
CA THR A 17 -23.48 47.61 -8.31
C THR A 17 -22.08 47.00 -8.55
N PRO A 18 -21.07 47.76 -8.99
CA PRO A 18 -19.71 47.24 -9.12
C PRO A 18 -19.11 46.95 -7.72
N PRO A 19 -18.37 45.84 -7.54
CA PRO A 19 -17.75 45.52 -6.27
C PRO A 19 -16.62 46.51 -5.95
N ALA A 20 -16.61 47.01 -4.72
CA ALA A 20 -15.50 47.81 -4.20
C ALA A 20 -14.24 46.94 -4.05
N ALA A 21 -13.12 47.37 -4.65
CA ALA A 21 -11.84 46.69 -4.55
C ALA A 21 -11.31 46.76 -3.10
N GLY A 22 -11.26 45.61 -2.42
CA GLY A 22 -10.69 45.49 -1.09
C GLY A 22 -9.16 45.65 -1.10
N PRO A 23 -8.53 46.15 -0.02
CA PRO A 23 -7.08 46.28 0.07
C PRO A 23 -6.37 44.91 0.03
N GLN A 24 -5.40 44.78 -0.86
CA GLN A 24 -4.64 43.54 -1.10
C GLN A 24 -3.66 43.28 0.06
N ARG A 25 -4.10 42.58 1.10
CA ARG A 25 -3.27 42.21 2.26
C ARG A 25 -2.39 40.97 2.03
N GLY A 26 -2.35 40.44 0.81
CA GLY A 26 -1.67 39.18 0.46
C GLY A 26 -0.14 39.23 0.45
N GLY A 27 0.46 40.40 0.17
CA GLY A 27 1.92 40.51 0.02
C GLY A 27 2.71 40.23 1.31
N ARG A 28 2.15 40.58 2.47
CA ARG A 28 2.83 40.37 3.78
C ARG A 28 2.84 38.90 4.21
N VAL A 29 1.82 38.13 3.86
CA VAL A 29 1.73 36.70 4.22
C VAL A 29 2.72 35.88 3.38
N VAL A 30 2.87 36.22 2.10
CA VAL A 30 3.86 35.59 1.20
C VAL A 30 5.29 35.88 1.66
N GLY A 31 5.58 37.12 2.09
CA GLY A 31 6.91 37.49 2.59
C GLY A 31 7.33 36.71 3.85
N VAL A 32 6.40 36.48 4.78
CA VAL A 32 6.68 35.71 6.01
C VAL A 32 6.87 34.22 5.69
N ALA A 33 6.06 33.65 4.79
CA ALA A 33 6.21 32.25 4.37
C ALA A 33 7.57 31.99 3.68
N LEU A 34 8.03 32.91 2.83
CA LEU A 34 9.34 32.80 2.17
C LEU A 34 10.51 32.90 3.17
N LEU A 35 10.42 33.77 4.18
CA LEU A 35 11.44 33.89 5.23
C LEU A 35 11.53 32.63 6.09
N VAL A 36 10.40 32.03 6.47
CA VAL A 36 10.36 30.77 7.24
C VAL A 36 10.90 29.60 6.39
N GLY A 37 10.52 29.51 5.11
CA GLY A 37 11.05 28.51 4.19
C GLY A 37 12.56 28.63 3.98
N ALA A 38 13.09 29.85 3.86
CA ALA A 38 14.52 30.10 3.70
C ALA A 38 15.34 29.73 4.95
N LEU A 39 14.83 30.02 6.15
CA LEU A 39 15.49 29.63 7.41
C LEU A 39 15.49 28.11 7.62
N ALA A 40 14.42 27.40 7.22
CA ALA A 40 14.38 25.94 7.26
C ALA A 40 15.33 25.29 6.24
N GLY A 41 15.47 25.86 5.04
CA GLY A 41 16.38 25.36 4.00
C GLY A 41 17.87 25.62 4.29
N ALA A 42 18.20 26.68 5.03
CA ALA A 42 19.59 27.02 5.35
C ALA A 42 20.26 26.02 6.32
N VAL A 43 19.49 25.33 7.16
CA VAL A 43 20.01 24.29 8.08
C VAL A 43 20.38 23.01 7.32
N THR A 44 19.76 22.75 6.17
CA THR A 44 20.05 21.57 5.33
C THR A 44 21.14 21.83 4.27
N GLY A 45 21.44 23.10 3.96
CA GLY A 45 22.29 23.47 2.83
C GLY A 45 23.81 23.40 3.06
N ALA A 46 24.29 23.52 4.30
CA ALA A 46 25.73 23.57 4.58
C ALA A 46 26.40 22.19 4.65
N GLY A 47 25.63 21.11 4.85
CA GLY A 47 26.15 19.73 4.90
C GLY A 47 26.07 18.96 3.57
N GLY A 48 25.25 19.41 2.60
CA GLY A 48 24.98 18.68 1.37
C GLY A 48 25.93 18.95 0.21
N ALA A 49 26.65 20.08 0.22
CA ALA A 49 27.45 20.52 -0.93
C ALA A 49 28.84 19.88 -1.03
N ALA A 50 29.29 19.13 -0.02
CA ALA A 50 30.55 18.37 -0.08
C ALA A 50 30.35 16.93 -0.59
N VAL A 51 29.11 16.44 -0.70
CA VAL A 51 28.83 15.03 -1.04
C VAL A 51 28.64 14.82 -2.55
N LEU A 52 28.58 15.89 -3.35
CA LEU A 52 28.33 15.80 -4.80
C LEU A 52 29.59 15.80 -5.67
N GLN A 53 30.80 15.83 -5.09
CA GLN A 53 32.05 15.89 -5.88
C GLN A 53 32.97 14.67 -5.78
N ASP A 54 32.65 13.67 -4.98
CA ASP A 54 33.43 12.43 -4.98
C ASP A 54 32.83 11.43 -5.97
N HIS A 55 33.12 11.67 -7.26
CA HIS A 55 33.12 10.66 -8.31
C HIS A 55 34.24 9.62 -8.07
N HIS A 56 34.26 9.02 -6.89
CA HIS A 56 35.10 7.88 -6.59
C HIS A 56 34.33 6.62 -6.97
N ALA A 57 34.86 5.95 -7.99
CA ALA A 57 34.52 4.62 -8.47
C ALA A 57 33.52 3.87 -7.57
N LEU A 58 32.36 3.54 -8.14
CA LEU A 58 31.49 2.48 -7.65
C LEU A 58 32.29 1.17 -7.69
N THR A 59 33.18 0.98 -6.72
CA THR A 59 33.60 -0.34 -6.31
C THR A 59 32.35 -0.95 -5.72
N VAL A 60 31.69 -1.81 -6.51
CA VAL A 60 30.72 -2.75 -5.97
C VAL A 60 31.49 -3.52 -4.92
N ALA A 61 31.30 -3.15 -3.65
CA ALA A 61 31.62 -4.05 -2.56
C ALA A 61 30.65 -5.21 -2.75
N GLN A 62 31.10 -6.21 -3.50
CA GLN A 62 30.49 -7.52 -3.54
C GLN A 62 30.66 -8.02 -2.11
N ALA A 63 29.66 -7.77 -1.28
CA ALA A 63 29.56 -8.41 0.01
C ALA A 63 29.59 -9.91 -0.33
N ALA A 64 30.71 -10.55 -0.02
CA ALA A 64 30.77 -11.99 -0.01
C ALA A 64 29.68 -12.42 0.96
N VAL A 65 28.57 -12.93 0.41
CA VAL A 65 27.61 -13.68 1.20
C VAL A 65 28.45 -14.79 1.83
N PRO A 66 28.57 -14.87 3.16
CA PRO A 66 29.19 -16.03 3.75
C PRO A 66 28.36 -17.22 3.26
N ASP A 67 28.97 -18.14 2.51
CA ASP A 67 28.31 -19.34 1.98
C ASP A 67 27.67 -20.21 3.08
N LYS A 68 27.90 -19.87 4.35
CA LYS A 68 27.24 -20.46 5.51
C LYS A 68 26.87 -19.36 6.48
N ASN A 69 25.58 -19.08 6.63
CA ASN A 69 25.06 -18.51 7.85
C ASN A 69 25.00 -19.66 8.88
N PRO A 70 25.91 -19.74 9.88
CA PRO A 70 25.87 -20.82 10.86
C PRO A 70 24.58 -20.79 11.71
N ALA A 71 23.83 -19.67 11.68
CA ALA A 71 22.53 -19.58 12.33
C ALA A 71 21.43 -20.44 11.66
N LEU A 72 21.65 -20.96 10.44
CA LEU A 72 20.74 -21.93 9.81
C LEU A 72 21.08 -23.39 10.21
N ASP A 73 22.34 -23.67 10.58
CA ASP A 73 22.79 -25.00 11.00
C ASP A 73 22.43 -25.32 12.47
N THR A 74 22.06 -24.29 13.23
CA THR A 74 21.56 -24.44 14.60
C THR A 74 20.10 -24.03 14.66
N GLN A 75 19.25 -24.60 13.80
CA GLN A 75 17.87 -24.77 14.23
C GLN A 75 17.92 -25.67 15.46
N PRO A 76 17.44 -25.24 16.64
CA PRO A 76 17.19 -26.18 17.71
C PRO A 76 16.39 -27.31 17.08
N VAL A 77 16.85 -28.55 17.19
CA VAL A 77 15.97 -29.69 16.99
C VAL A 77 14.80 -29.41 17.92
N ALA A 78 13.64 -29.06 17.34
CA ALA A 78 12.47 -28.75 18.13
C ALA A 78 12.29 -29.91 19.09
N ALA A 79 12.31 -29.62 20.39
CA ALA A 79 12.05 -30.64 21.38
C ALA A 79 10.75 -31.35 20.96
N PRO A 80 10.68 -32.69 21.03
CA PRO A 80 9.47 -33.42 20.69
C PRO A 80 8.30 -32.71 21.35
N ALA A 81 7.32 -32.32 20.54
CA ALA A 81 6.16 -31.62 21.05
C ALA A 81 5.55 -32.50 22.14
N THR A 82 5.30 -31.92 23.32
CA THR A 82 4.65 -32.66 24.40
C THR A 82 3.25 -33.06 23.95
N ASP A 83 2.83 -34.29 24.22
CA ASP A 83 1.49 -34.75 23.83
C ASP A 83 0.42 -33.77 24.31
N GLY A 84 -0.46 -33.37 23.39
CA GLY A 84 -1.50 -32.37 23.63
C GLY A 84 -1.09 -30.91 23.47
N SER A 85 0.15 -30.60 23.06
CA SER A 85 0.56 -29.23 22.74
C SER A 85 0.07 -28.76 21.37
N THR A 86 0.07 -27.44 21.16
CA THR A 86 -0.24 -26.81 19.86
C THR A 86 0.75 -27.24 18.79
N GLU A 87 2.02 -27.44 19.16
CA GLU A 87 3.08 -27.90 18.27
C GLU A 87 2.83 -29.35 17.85
N ALA A 88 2.33 -30.20 18.76
CA ALA A 88 1.99 -31.60 18.45
C ALA A 88 0.79 -31.67 17.48
N ALA A 89 -0.24 -30.86 17.72
CA ALA A 89 -1.38 -30.77 16.82
C ALA A 89 -0.99 -30.22 15.43
N ALA A 90 -0.14 -29.20 15.39
CA ALA A 90 0.39 -28.67 14.14
C ALA A 90 1.21 -29.72 13.40
N ALA A 91 2.14 -30.40 14.09
CA ALA A 91 2.95 -31.47 13.50
C ALA A 91 2.11 -32.60 12.91
N ALA A 92 1.00 -32.96 13.56
CA ALA A 92 0.06 -33.96 13.05
C ALA A 92 -0.73 -33.49 11.82
N ALA A 93 -1.06 -32.19 11.73
CA ALA A 93 -1.84 -31.62 10.62
C ALA A 93 -1.00 -31.26 9.39
N LEU A 94 0.29 -30.90 9.59
CA LEU A 94 1.17 -30.43 8.52
C LEU A 94 1.25 -31.34 7.28
N PRO A 95 1.27 -32.69 7.39
CA PRO A 95 1.31 -33.57 6.23
C PRO A 95 0.08 -33.47 5.31
N SER A 96 -1.05 -32.99 5.83
CA SER A 96 -2.32 -32.87 5.08
C SER A 96 -2.56 -31.47 4.51
N VAL A 97 -1.67 -30.50 4.79
CA VAL A 97 -1.82 -29.12 4.32
C VAL A 97 -0.95 -28.88 3.10
N VAL A 98 -1.56 -28.32 2.06
CA VAL A 98 -0.88 -27.95 0.81
C VAL A 98 -0.98 -26.46 0.56
N LYS A 99 -0.04 -25.96 -0.24
CA LYS A 99 -0.11 -24.61 -0.81
C LYS A 99 -0.66 -24.70 -2.22
N ILE A 100 -1.63 -23.87 -2.51
CA ILE A 100 -2.23 -23.71 -3.83
C ILE A 100 -1.68 -22.42 -4.42
N TYR A 101 -1.24 -22.48 -5.67
CA TYR A 101 -0.92 -21.31 -6.47
C TYR A 101 -2.05 -21.14 -7.49
N ALA A 102 -2.44 -19.90 -7.75
CA ALA A 102 -3.44 -19.61 -8.76
C ALA A 102 -2.98 -18.43 -9.60
N SER A 103 -3.20 -18.50 -10.90
CA SER A 103 -2.82 -17.44 -11.84
C SER A 103 -3.92 -17.23 -12.87
N GLY A 104 -4.29 -15.97 -13.06
CA GLY A 104 -5.19 -15.50 -14.11
C GLY A 104 -4.43 -14.62 -15.10
N ALA A 105 -5.16 -13.94 -16.00
CA ALA A 105 -4.52 -13.18 -17.08
C ALA A 105 -3.76 -11.92 -16.60
N GLN A 106 -4.15 -11.30 -15.49
CA GLN A 106 -3.52 -10.07 -14.96
C GLN A 106 -3.03 -10.20 -13.51
N GLN A 107 -3.40 -11.26 -12.79
CA GLN A 107 -3.13 -11.41 -11.37
C GLN A 107 -2.71 -12.85 -11.05
N SER A 108 -1.92 -13.01 -9.98
CA SER A 108 -1.54 -14.30 -9.41
C SER A 108 -1.61 -14.24 -7.90
N GLY A 109 -1.91 -15.37 -7.26
CA GLY A 109 -2.05 -15.49 -5.82
C GLY A 109 -1.68 -16.87 -5.31
N SER A 110 -1.69 -17.01 -3.99
CA SER A 110 -1.51 -18.28 -3.32
C SER A 110 -2.44 -18.38 -2.11
N GLY A 111 -2.90 -19.59 -1.83
CA GLY A 111 -3.69 -19.93 -0.65
C GLY A 111 -3.31 -21.30 -0.10
N SER A 112 -3.99 -21.72 0.96
CA SER A 112 -3.83 -23.06 1.53
C SER A 112 -5.00 -23.96 1.16
N GLY A 113 -4.75 -25.27 1.21
CA GLY A 113 -5.77 -26.29 1.11
C GLY A 113 -5.47 -27.47 2.03
N ILE A 114 -6.48 -28.28 2.28
CA ILE A 114 -6.38 -29.50 3.08
C ILE A 114 -6.71 -30.68 2.19
N VAL A 115 -5.86 -31.71 2.19
CA VAL A 115 -6.12 -32.97 1.50
C VAL A 115 -7.16 -33.77 2.28
N LEU A 116 -8.29 -34.09 1.63
CA LEU A 116 -9.42 -34.80 2.23
C LEU A 116 -9.36 -36.31 1.96
N THR A 117 -8.84 -36.71 0.81
CA THR A 117 -8.75 -38.11 0.38
C THR A 117 -7.39 -38.42 -0.26
N ASP A 118 -6.98 -39.68 -0.20
CA ASP A 118 -5.71 -40.17 -0.80
C ASP A 118 -5.68 -40.02 -2.33
N ASN A 119 -6.85 -39.85 -2.96
CA ASN A 119 -6.98 -39.62 -4.40
C ASN A 119 -6.67 -38.16 -4.80
N GLY A 120 -6.34 -37.29 -3.84
CA GLY A 120 -5.94 -35.91 -4.10
C GLY A 120 -7.10 -34.91 -4.12
N GLU A 121 -8.22 -35.20 -3.46
CA GLU A 121 -9.27 -34.21 -3.25
C GLU A 121 -8.83 -33.16 -2.22
N ILE A 122 -8.90 -31.88 -2.57
CA ILE A 122 -8.40 -30.77 -1.75
C ILE A 122 -9.56 -29.81 -1.43
N LEU A 123 -9.75 -29.52 -0.15
CA LEU A 123 -10.65 -28.48 0.32
C LEU A 123 -9.90 -27.14 0.42
N THR A 124 -10.48 -26.08 -0.16
CA THR A 124 -9.98 -24.70 -0.06
C THR A 124 -11.15 -23.71 -0.14
N ASN A 125 -10.86 -22.43 0.06
CA ASN A 125 -11.83 -21.36 -0.12
C ASN A 125 -11.97 -21.02 -1.61
N ASN A 126 -13.19 -20.66 -2.04
CA ASN A 126 -13.45 -20.32 -3.45
C ASN A 126 -12.52 -19.22 -4.00
N HIS A 127 -12.23 -18.18 -3.21
CA HIS A 127 -11.39 -17.06 -3.65
C HIS A 127 -9.96 -17.48 -4.01
N VAL A 128 -9.49 -18.64 -3.55
CA VAL A 128 -8.16 -19.16 -3.90
C VAL A 128 -8.14 -19.66 -5.35
N VAL A 129 -9.24 -20.25 -5.82
CA VAL A 129 -9.34 -20.87 -7.15
C VAL A 129 -10.07 -20.00 -8.18
N GLU A 130 -10.82 -19.00 -7.74
CA GLU A 130 -11.56 -18.07 -8.61
C GLU A 130 -10.65 -17.41 -9.66
N LEU A 131 -9.42 -17.09 -9.28
CA LEU A 131 -8.42 -16.50 -10.19
C LEU A 131 -8.06 -17.43 -11.37
N ALA A 132 -8.27 -18.73 -11.23
CA ALA A 132 -8.03 -19.72 -12.27
C ALA A 132 -9.28 -20.07 -13.11
N ALA A 133 -10.47 -19.59 -12.74
CA ALA A 133 -11.74 -19.98 -13.36
C ALA A 133 -11.84 -19.57 -14.85
N ASP A 134 -11.31 -18.40 -15.21
CA ASP A 134 -11.41 -17.84 -16.57
C ASP A 134 -10.16 -18.14 -17.43
N GLY A 135 -9.82 -19.42 -17.55
CA GLY A 135 -8.68 -19.88 -18.37
C GLY A 135 -7.31 -19.67 -17.72
N GLY A 136 -7.30 -19.42 -16.40
CA GLY A 136 -6.10 -19.37 -15.59
C GLY A 136 -5.54 -20.77 -15.26
N LYS A 137 -4.59 -20.83 -14.32
CA LYS A 137 -3.89 -22.07 -13.94
C LYS A 137 -3.78 -22.21 -12.43
N LEU A 138 -3.79 -23.46 -11.98
CA LEU A 138 -3.48 -23.92 -10.62
C LEU A 138 -2.14 -24.67 -10.60
#